data_AF-A0A9E0G759-F1
#
_entry.id   AF-A0A9E0G759-F1
#
_cell.length_a   1.000
_cell.length_b   1.000
_cell.length_c   1.000
_cell.angle_alpha   90.00
_cell.angle_beta   90.00
_cell.angle_gamma   90.00
#
_symmetry.space_group_name_H-M   'P 1'
#
loop_
_entity.id
_entity.type
_entity.pdbx_description
1 polymer ?
#
loop_
_entity_poly.entity_id
_entity_poly.type
_entity_poly.pdbx_seq_one_letter_code
_entity_poly.pdbx_strand_id
1 'polypeptide(L)'
;MAVILLFSVMINMLFIPGKPVIQFWIISISAEGIRTTIYLGSRLIMLVLGTSLLTFTTTPNELTDGLDKSLGFLNKVGVPVHEIAMMMSIALRFIPILTEELEKIMKAQTARGIDFESGGLLKRVKSMVPIIVPLFVAAIRRANDLAMAMESRCYHGGVGRTKLKPLKYEKRDKIAYIVLFVFLAVMIYLSFFSPWR
;
A
#
# COMPACT_ATOMS: atom_id res chain seq x y z
N MET A 1 12.27 -2.04 -7.27
CA MET A 1 11.96 -3.39 -6.71
C MET A 1 12.92 -4.46 -7.20
N ALA A 2 13.11 -4.66 -8.52
CA ALA A 2 14.08 -5.64 -9.04
C ALA A 2 15.51 -5.47 -8.49
N VAL A 3 15.98 -4.22 -8.34
CA VAL A 3 17.28 -3.91 -7.74
C VAL A 3 17.39 -4.39 -6.29
N ILE A 4 16.31 -4.24 -5.50
CA ILE A 4 16.27 -4.68 -4.10
C ILE A 4 16.29 -6.20 -4.00
N LEU A 5 15.57 -6.89 -4.91
CA LEU A 5 15.58 -8.36 -4.99
C LEU A 5 16.96 -8.90 -5.34
N LEU A 6 17.59 -8.37 -6.39
CA LEU A 6 18.93 -8.77 -6.81
C LEU A 6 19.97 -8.53 -5.71
N PHE A 7 19.89 -7.36 -5.05
CA PHE A 7 20.78 -7.03 -3.95
C PHE A 7 20.59 -7.97 -2.74
N SER A 8 19.34 -8.29 -2.38
CA SER A 8 19.04 -9.20 -1.27
C SER A 8 19.52 -10.63 -1.54
N VAL A 9 19.32 -11.14 -2.77
CA VAL A 9 19.79 -12.46 -3.21
C VAL A 9 21.33 -12.52 -3.20
N MET A 10 21.99 -11.47 -3.69
CA MET A 10 23.44 -11.39 -3.74
C MET A 10 24.08 -11.36 -2.33
N ILE A 11 23.50 -10.59 -1.40
CA ILE A 11 23.96 -10.55 0.00
C ILE A 11 23.76 -11.90 0.69
N ASN A 12 22.59 -12.53 0.53
CA ASN A 12 22.33 -13.83 1.15
C ASN A 12 23.29 -14.90 0.62
N MET A 13 23.66 -14.87 -0.65
CA MET A 13 24.62 -15.82 -1.22
C MET A 13 26.05 -15.66 -0.64
N LEU A 14 26.43 -14.43 -0.26
CA LEU A 14 27.77 -14.09 0.20
C LEU A 14 27.97 -14.21 1.71
N PHE A 15 26.91 -13.98 2.51
CA PHE A 15 27.00 -13.83 3.96
C PHE A 15 26.44 -15.01 4.78
N ILE A 16 25.93 -16.07 4.13
CA ILE A 16 25.40 -17.25 4.85
C ILE A 16 26.53 -18.26 5.14
N PRO A 17 26.91 -18.46 6.42
CA PRO A 17 27.95 -19.43 6.79
C PRO A 17 27.46 -20.86 6.56
N GLY A 18 28.32 -21.70 5.98
CA GLY A 18 28.05 -23.11 5.66
C GLY A 18 29.32 -23.84 5.24
N LYS A 19 29.20 -25.04 4.66
CA LYS A 19 30.36 -25.79 4.14
C LYS A 19 30.86 -25.07 2.87
N PRO A 20 32.08 -24.49 2.87
CA PRO A 20 32.55 -23.73 1.73
C PRO A 20 32.89 -24.69 0.58
N VAL A 21 32.23 -24.52 -0.57
CA VAL A 21 32.56 -25.26 -1.79
C VAL A 21 33.66 -24.53 -2.57
N ILE A 22 33.67 -23.19 -2.48
CA ILE A 22 34.69 -22.31 -3.05
C ILE A 22 35.01 -21.25 -2.00
N GLN A 23 36.28 -21.14 -1.60
CA GLN A 23 36.75 -20.15 -0.64
C GLN A 23 37.78 -19.24 -1.31
N PHE A 24 37.43 -17.98 -1.52
CA PHE A 24 38.34 -16.94 -2.02
C PHE A 24 38.42 -15.83 -0.98
N TRP A 25 39.51 -15.83 -0.20
CA TRP A 25 40.02 -14.79 0.71
C TRP A 25 39.06 -14.18 1.77
N ILE A 26 37.86 -13.72 1.42
CA ILE A 26 36.79 -13.20 2.31
C ILE A 26 35.39 -13.71 1.88
N ILE A 27 35.27 -14.28 0.67
CA ILE A 27 34.02 -14.75 0.08
C ILE A 27 34.02 -16.28 0.08
N SER A 28 33.12 -16.86 0.87
CA SER A 28 32.85 -18.31 0.86
C SER A 28 31.46 -18.55 0.30
N ILE A 29 31.39 -19.12 -0.91
CA ILE A 29 30.11 -19.59 -1.45
C ILE A 29 29.86 -20.97 -0.83
N SER A 30 28.91 -21.01 0.11
CA SER A 30 28.49 -22.24 0.78
C SER A 30 27.35 -22.92 0.03
N ALA A 31 27.31 -24.25 0.05
CA ALA A 31 26.18 -25.00 -0.52
C ALA A 31 24.86 -24.65 0.19
N GLU A 32 24.93 -24.42 1.50
CA GLU A 32 23.82 -23.92 2.32
C GLU A 32 23.40 -22.49 1.92
N GLY A 33 24.35 -21.62 1.55
CA GLY A 33 24.10 -20.28 1.05
C GLY A 33 23.34 -20.27 -0.27
N ILE A 34 23.69 -21.17 -1.20
CA ILE A 34 22.95 -21.35 -2.46
C ILE A 34 21.51 -21.81 -2.18
N ARG A 35 21.33 -22.85 -1.37
CA ARG A 35 19.99 -23.39 -1.03
C ARG A 35 19.12 -22.31 -0.37
N THR A 36 19.65 -21.60 0.62
CA THR A 36 18.92 -20.57 1.36
C THR A 36 18.60 -19.36 0.49
N THR A 37 19.51 -18.98 -0.40
CA THR A 37 19.29 -17.88 -1.36
C THR A 37 18.16 -18.21 -2.35
N ILE A 38 18.06 -19.46 -2.81
CA ILE A 38 16.95 -19.91 -3.67
C ILE A 38 15.62 -19.86 -2.90
N TYR A 39 15.59 -20.33 -1.64
CA TYR A 39 14.37 -20.29 -0.81
C TYR A 39 13.93 -18.86 -0.47
N LEU A 40 14.84 -18.00 -0.02
CA LEU A 40 14.50 -16.60 0.29
C LEU A 40 14.19 -15.79 -0.97
N GLY A 41 14.93 -16.02 -2.06
CA GLY A 41 14.71 -15.37 -3.35
C GLY A 41 13.32 -15.70 -3.92
N SER A 42 12.95 -16.99 -3.97
CA SER A 42 11.61 -17.40 -4.43
C SER A 42 10.50 -16.83 -3.55
N ARG A 43 10.69 -16.80 -2.21
CA ARG A 43 9.74 -16.18 -1.28
C ARG A 43 9.52 -14.70 -1.56
N LEU A 44 10.59 -13.94 -1.77
CA LEU A 44 10.50 -12.51 -2.07
C LEU A 44 9.82 -12.27 -3.42
N ILE A 45 10.11 -13.08 -4.44
CA ILE A 45 9.45 -13.01 -5.74
C ILE A 45 7.94 -13.24 -5.59
N MET A 46 7.53 -14.29 -4.86
CA MET A 46 6.10 -14.57 -4.61
C MET A 46 5.41 -13.42 -3.88
N LEU A 47 6.06 -12.81 -2.88
CA LEU A 47 5.51 -11.67 -2.14
C LEU A 47 5.33 -10.44 -3.05
N VAL A 48 6.33 -10.12 -3.86
CA VAL A 48 6.27 -8.99 -4.81
C VAL A 48 5.22 -9.23 -5.89
N LEU A 49 5.14 -10.43 -6.45
CA LEU A 49 4.13 -10.76 -7.46
C LEU A 49 2.72 -10.68 -6.87
N GLY A 50 2.50 -11.24 -5.67
CA GLY A 50 1.20 -11.20 -4.99
C GLY A 50 0.72 -9.77 -4.68
N THR A 51 1.61 -8.94 -4.13
CA THR A 51 1.29 -7.53 -3.83
C THR A 51 1.07 -6.69 -5.08
N SER A 52 1.88 -6.92 -6.13
CA SER A 52 1.76 -6.21 -7.41
C SER A 52 0.47 -6.57 -8.13
N LEU A 53 0.08 -7.85 -8.12
CA LEU A 53 -1.18 -8.32 -8.68
C LEU A 53 -2.36 -7.69 -7.94
N LEU A 54 -2.36 -7.69 -6.61
CA LEU A 54 -3.40 -7.03 -5.81
C LEU A 54 -3.51 -5.52 -6.11
N THR A 55 -2.37 -4.83 -6.26
CA THR A 55 -2.31 -3.40 -6.59
C THR A 55 -2.82 -3.11 -8.01
N PHE A 56 -2.58 -4.03 -8.95
CA PHE A 56 -3.00 -3.86 -10.34
C PHE A 56 -4.47 -4.22 -10.57
N THR A 57 -5.00 -5.23 -9.88
CA THR A 57 -6.36 -5.72 -10.09
C THR A 57 -7.41 -5.06 -9.20
N THR A 58 -7.01 -4.31 -8.17
CA THR A 58 -7.94 -3.78 -7.16
C THR A 58 -7.79 -2.27 -7.04
N THR A 59 -8.90 -1.53 -7.13
CA THR A 59 -8.84 -0.07 -6.96
C THR A 59 -8.70 0.32 -5.48
N PRO A 60 -8.08 1.48 -5.17
CA PRO A 60 -7.95 1.95 -3.78
C PRO A 60 -9.29 2.12 -3.04
N ASN A 61 -10.35 2.48 -3.77
CA ASN A 61 -11.71 2.58 -3.21
C ASN A 61 -12.24 1.20 -2.81
N GLU A 62 -12.07 0.18 -3.66
CA GLU A 62 -12.46 -1.21 -3.36
C GLU A 62 -11.63 -1.81 -2.22
N LEU A 63 -10.35 -1.46 -2.12
CA LEU A 63 -9.50 -1.85 -0.98
C LEU A 63 -10.03 -1.26 0.33
N THR A 64 -10.48 -0.01 0.32
CA THR A 64 -11.06 0.64 1.50
C THR A 64 -12.39 0.01 1.90
N ASP A 65 -13.25 -0.30 0.94
CA ASP A 65 -14.52 -1.02 1.18
C ASP A 65 -14.28 -2.45 1.70
N GLY A 66 -13.26 -3.13 1.16
CA GLY A 66 -12.82 -4.45 1.62
C GLY A 66 -12.28 -4.41 3.04
N LEU A 67 -11.53 -3.37 3.39
CA LEU A 67 -11.02 -3.14 4.75
C LEU A 67 -12.17 -2.88 5.73
N ASP A 68 -13.18 -2.07 5.37
CA ASP A 68 -14.36 -1.83 6.20
C ASP A 68 -15.11 -3.14 6.51
N LYS A 69 -15.33 -3.98 5.51
CA LYS A 69 -15.99 -5.28 5.68
C LYS A 69 -15.16 -6.24 6.50
N SER A 70 -13.84 -6.27 6.29
CA SER A 70 -12.92 -7.18 6.97
C SER A 70 -12.68 -6.79 8.42
N LEU A 71 -12.56 -5.50 8.71
CA LEU A 71 -12.38 -4.97 10.06
C LEU A 71 -13.71 -4.70 10.77
N GLY A 72 -14.86 -4.88 10.13
CA GLY A 72 -16.17 -4.57 10.73
C GLY A 72 -16.46 -5.27 12.07
N PHE A 73 -15.79 -6.40 12.38
CA PHE A 73 -15.88 -7.05 13.69
C PHE A 73 -15.25 -6.22 14.82
N LEU A 74 -14.28 -5.37 14.51
CA LEU A 74 -13.59 -4.48 15.44
C LEU A 74 -14.48 -3.33 15.93
N ASN A 75 -15.59 -3.04 15.23
CA ASN A 75 -16.63 -2.13 15.73
C ASN A 75 -17.20 -2.59 17.09
N LYS A 76 -17.23 -3.90 17.35
CA LYS A 76 -17.67 -4.45 18.65
C LYS A 76 -16.69 -4.16 19.78
N VAL A 77 -15.43 -3.85 19.46
CA VAL A 77 -14.36 -3.53 20.41
C VAL A 77 -14.19 -2.00 20.55
N GLY A 78 -15.11 -1.21 19.99
CA GLY A 78 -15.10 0.25 20.08
C GLY A 78 -14.24 0.96 19.02
N VAL A 79 -13.73 0.25 18.01
CA VAL A 79 -12.99 0.86 16.91
C VAL A 79 -13.97 1.32 15.82
N PRO A 80 -14.06 2.61 15.44
CA PRO A 80 -15.05 3.11 14.48
C PRO A 80 -14.60 2.87 13.03
N VAL A 81 -14.69 1.62 12.57
CA VAL A 81 -14.18 1.19 11.25
C VAL A 81 -14.91 1.88 10.10
N HIS A 82 -16.23 2.10 10.23
CA HIS A 82 -17.02 2.76 9.20
C HIS A 82 -16.58 4.21 8.95
N GLU A 83 -16.26 4.94 10.02
CA GLU A 83 -15.83 6.33 9.94
C GLU A 83 -14.43 6.42 9.33
N ILE A 84 -13.53 5.51 9.71
CA ILE A 84 -12.21 5.39 9.11
C ILE A 84 -12.32 5.12 7.61
N ALA A 85 -13.16 4.16 7.20
CA ALA A 85 -13.38 3.85 5.79
C ALA A 85 -13.92 5.05 4.99
N MET A 86 -14.80 5.85 5.61
CA MET A 86 -15.32 7.07 5.01
C MET A 86 -14.23 8.13 4.84
N MET A 87 -13.45 8.41 5.89
CA MET A 87 -12.33 9.36 5.85
C MET A 87 -11.32 8.96 4.77
N MET A 88 -10.99 7.67 4.68
CA MET A 88 -10.11 7.14 3.64
C MET A 88 -10.70 7.31 2.24
N SER A 89 -11.98 7.02 2.04
CA SER A 89 -12.65 7.20 0.74
C SER A 89 -12.71 8.67 0.32
N ILE A 90 -12.91 9.60 1.27
CA ILE A 90 -12.83 11.04 1.02
C ILE A 90 -11.41 11.44 0.67
N ALA A 91 -10.41 10.98 1.42
CA ALA A 91 -9.00 11.27 1.18
C ALA A 91 -8.56 10.80 -0.21
N LEU A 92 -8.90 9.57 -0.61
CA LEU A 92 -8.58 9.02 -1.93
C LEU A 92 -9.18 9.85 -3.07
N ARG A 93 -10.37 10.42 -2.88
CA ARG A 93 -10.98 11.35 -3.85
C ARG A 93 -10.37 12.75 -3.80
N PHE A 94 -9.88 13.18 -2.65
CA PHE A 94 -9.24 14.49 -2.49
C PHE A 94 -7.82 14.53 -3.04
N ILE A 95 -7.08 13.41 -3.03
CA ILE A 95 -5.71 13.33 -3.54
C ILE A 95 -5.61 13.86 -4.98
N PRO A 96 -6.36 13.34 -5.98
CA PRO A 96 -6.26 13.84 -7.35
C PRO A 96 -6.52 15.35 -7.46
N ILE A 97 -7.54 15.84 -6.74
CA ILE A 97 -7.93 17.25 -6.84
C ILE A 97 -6.90 18.16 -6.15
N LEU A 98 -6.29 17.71 -5.05
CA LEU A 98 -5.20 18.43 -4.39
C LEU A 98 -3.93 18.44 -5.24
N THR A 99 -3.64 17.35 -5.97
CA THR A 99 -2.53 17.30 -6.92
C THR A 99 -2.75 18.27 -8.08
N GLU A 100 -3.96 18.31 -8.65
CA GLU A 100 -4.29 19.29 -9.70
C GLU A 100 -4.18 20.74 -9.20
N GLU A 101 -4.63 21.02 -7.97
CA GLU A 101 -4.52 22.36 -7.37
C GLU A 101 -3.06 22.72 -7.10
N LEU A 102 -2.28 21.77 -6.58
CA LEU A 102 -0.83 21.91 -6.40
C LEU A 102 -0.15 22.27 -7.72
N GLU A 103 -0.46 21.57 -8.81
CA GLU A 103 0.11 21.87 -10.12
C GLU A 103 -0.25 23.28 -10.63
N LYS A 104 -1.49 23.72 -10.42
CA LYS A 104 -1.92 25.10 -10.77
C LYS A 104 -1.16 26.15 -9.97
N ILE A 105 -1.04 25.94 -8.66
CA ILE A 105 -0.31 26.85 -7.77
C ILE A 105 1.17 26.88 -8.15
N MET A 106 1.79 25.72 -8.39
CA MET A 106 3.18 25.63 -8.83
C MET A 106 3.41 26.42 -10.12
N LYS A 107 2.60 26.20 -11.16
CA LYS A 107 2.70 26.93 -12.44
C LYS A 107 2.52 28.44 -12.26
N ALA A 108 1.57 28.86 -11.43
CA ALA A 108 1.34 30.28 -11.14
C ALA A 108 2.52 30.93 -10.40
N GLN A 109 3.15 30.21 -9.48
CA GLN A 109 4.31 30.72 -8.74
C GLN A 109 5.58 30.72 -9.60
N THR A 110 5.77 29.74 -10.49
CA THR A 110 6.85 29.76 -11.49
C THR A 110 6.69 30.95 -12.43
N ALA A 111 5.47 31.27 -12.88
CA ALA A 111 5.20 32.46 -13.69
C ALA A 111 5.50 33.78 -12.94
N ARG A 112 5.42 33.78 -11.61
CA ARG A 112 5.82 34.89 -10.73
C ARG A 112 7.32 34.94 -10.43
N GLY A 113 8.12 34.10 -11.08
CA GLY A 113 9.58 34.09 -10.97
C GLY A 113 10.13 33.31 -9.77
N ILE A 114 9.30 32.47 -9.12
CA ILE A 114 9.80 31.58 -8.07
C ILE A 114 10.47 30.38 -8.72
N ASP A 115 11.77 30.25 -8.48
CA ASP A 115 12.56 29.09 -8.87
C ASP A 115 12.59 28.06 -7.71
N PHE A 116 12.08 26.87 -8.00
CA PHE A 116 12.01 25.74 -7.05
C PHE A 116 13.20 24.80 -7.16
N GLU A 117 13.92 24.83 -8.28
CA GLU A 117 14.99 23.89 -8.60
C GLU A 117 16.36 24.48 -8.21
N SER A 118 16.57 25.79 -8.29
CA SER A 118 17.88 26.39 -8.03
C SER A 118 18.12 26.88 -6.59
N GLY A 119 19.36 26.70 -6.12
CA GLY A 119 19.86 27.22 -4.84
C GLY A 119 20.07 26.16 -3.75
N GLY A 120 20.57 26.61 -2.59
CA GLY A 120 20.80 25.74 -1.44
C GLY A 120 19.51 25.24 -0.79
N LEU A 121 19.62 24.19 0.04
CA LEU A 121 18.50 23.55 0.75
C LEU A 121 17.58 24.57 1.45
N LEU A 122 18.16 25.56 2.13
CA LEU A 122 17.40 26.58 2.86
C LEU A 122 16.55 27.47 1.94
N LYS A 123 17.06 27.80 0.75
CA LYS A 123 16.33 28.59 -0.26
C LYS A 123 15.18 27.79 -0.86
N ARG A 124 15.40 26.48 -1.11
CA ARG A 124 14.36 25.56 -1.60
C ARG A 124 13.22 25.37 -0.60
N VAL A 125 13.53 25.25 0.69
CA VAL A 125 12.49 25.17 1.74
C VAL A 125 11.68 26.46 1.80
N LYS A 126 12.34 27.63 1.73
CA LYS A 126 11.66 28.92 1.73
C LYS A 126 10.79 29.13 0.48
N SER A 127 11.22 28.63 -0.67
CA SER A 127 10.42 28.72 -1.91
C SER A 127 9.19 27.82 -1.90
N MET A 128 9.07 26.82 -1.02
CA MET A 128 7.85 26.02 -0.89
C MET A 128 6.72 26.72 -0.13
N VAL A 129 7.01 27.72 0.71
CA VAL A 129 6.01 28.42 1.53
C VAL A 129 4.85 29.01 0.70
N PRO A 130 5.09 29.69 -0.45
CA PRO A 130 4.03 30.21 -1.32
C PRO A 130 3.17 29.15 -2.01
N ILE A 131 3.56 27.87 -1.98
CA ILE A 131 2.74 26.75 -2.43
C ILE A 131 1.92 26.18 -1.27
N ILE A 132 2.59 25.92 -0.14
CA ILE A 132 1.99 25.24 1.01
C ILE A 132 0.84 26.08 1.60
N VAL A 133 1.03 27.39 1.77
CA VAL A 133 0.02 28.24 2.42
C VAL A 133 -1.29 28.28 1.61
N PRO A 134 -1.29 28.58 0.30
CA PRO A 134 -2.52 28.53 -0.50
C PRO A 134 -3.16 27.15 -0.57
N LEU A 135 -2.36 26.09 -0.71
CA LEU A 135 -2.86 24.72 -0.77
C LEU A 135 -3.56 24.33 0.55
N PHE A 136 -3.00 24.73 1.69
CA PHE A 136 -3.56 24.46 3.01
C PHE A 136 -4.88 25.20 3.23
N VAL A 137 -4.95 26.49 2.88
CA VAL A 137 -6.20 27.27 2.94
C VAL A 137 -7.27 26.66 2.03
N ALA A 138 -6.90 26.25 0.82
CA ALA A 138 -7.81 25.59 -0.10
C ALA A 138 -8.34 24.25 0.45
N ALA A 139 -7.47 23.46 1.10
CA ALA A 139 -7.84 22.20 1.72
C ALA A 139 -8.82 22.40 2.89
N ILE A 140 -8.59 23.37 3.78
CA ILE A 140 -9.51 23.70 4.88
C ILE A 140 -10.86 24.14 4.33
N ARG A 141 -10.88 25.05 3.35
CA ARG A 141 -12.12 25.51 2.75
C ARG A 141 -12.93 24.36 2.18
N ARG A 142 -12.27 23.44 1.45
CA ARG A 142 -12.92 22.27 0.89
C ARG A 142 -13.45 21.30 1.94
N ALA A 143 -12.73 21.12 3.05
CA ALA A 143 -13.20 20.32 4.16
C ALA A 143 -14.48 20.93 4.77
N ASN A 144 -14.53 22.26 4.96
CA ASN A 144 -15.71 22.96 5.45
C ASN A 144 -16.89 22.86 4.48
N ASP A 145 -16.65 23.08 3.18
CA ASP A 145 -17.68 22.95 2.15
C ASP A 145 -18.24 21.52 2.10
N LEU A 146 -17.38 20.50 2.22
CA LEU A 146 -17.79 19.10 2.28
C LEU A 146 -18.60 18.81 3.54
N ALA A 147 -18.16 19.28 4.71
CA ALA A 147 -18.88 19.10 5.97
C ALA A 147 -20.28 19.72 5.92
N MET A 148 -20.39 20.97 5.45
CA MET A 148 -21.69 21.64 5.27
C MET A 148 -22.58 20.93 4.25
N ALA A 149 -22.01 20.43 3.15
CA ALA A 149 -22.73 19.62 2.17
C ALA A 149 -23.19 18.27 2.75
N MET A 150 -22.44 17.69 3.67
CA MET A 150 -22.80 16.46 4.37
C MET A 150 -23.94 16.71 5.37
N GLU A 151 -23.86 17.77 6.18
CA GLU A 151 -24.90 18.17 7.13
C GLU A 151 -26.23 18.53 6.42
N SER A 152 -26.18 19.29 5.32
CA SER A 152 -27.36 19.62 4.53
C SER A 152 -28.02 18.41 3.87
N ARG A 153 -27.26 17.34 3.61
CA ARG A 153 -27.78 16.03 3.18
C ARG A 153 -28.20 15.14 4.37
N CYS A 154 -28.32 15.72 5.56
CA CYS A 154 -28.63 15.04 6.81
C CYS A 154 -27.71 13.85 7.08
N TYR A 155 -26.42 13.98 6.77
CA TYR A 155 -25.43 12.96 7.08
C TYR A 155 -25.13 12.96 8.59
N HIS A 156 -25.83 12.10 9.30
CA HIS A 156 -25.51 11.73 10.68
C HIS A 156 -24.77 10.38 10.61
N GLY A 157 -23.51 10.34 11.05
CA GLY A 157 -22.74 9.09 11.11
C GLY A 157 -23.43 8.09 12.04
N GLY A 158 -23.35 6.79 11.74
CA GLY A 158 -23.92 5.78 12.66
C GLY A 158 -24.39 4.46 12.05
N VAL A 159 -24.79 3.56 12.94
CA VAL A 159 -25.29 2.21 12.68
C VAL A 159 -26.70 2.27 12.08
N GLY A 160 -26.98 1.44 11.06
CA GLY A 160 -28.30 1.37 10.40
C GLY A 160 -28.35 1.97 8.99
N ARG A 161 -27.22 2.43 8.43
CA ARG A 161 -27.16 2.95 7.05
C ARG A 161 -27.15 1.83 6.01
N THR A 162 -27.90 2.03 4.92
CA THR A 162 -27.87 1.18 3.74
C THR A 162 -26.72 1.56 2.81
N LYS A 163 -25.90 0.59 2.40
CA LYS A 163 -24.82 0.81 1.43
C LYS A 163 -25.39 0.87 0.00
N LEU A 164 -25.07 1.92 -0.75
CA LEU A 164 -25.48 2.07 -2.15
C LEU A 164 -24.83 1.02 -3.07
N LYS A 165 -23.56 0.68 -2.80
CA LYS A 165 -22.80 -0.36 -3.51
C LYS A 165 -22.33 -1.42 -2.51
N PRO A 166 -23.17 -2.40 -2.15
CA PRO A 166 -22.74 -3.47 -1.26
C PRO A 166 -21.78 -4.42 -1.98
N LEU A 167 -20.73 -4.87 -1.30
CA LEU A 167 -19.86 -5.97 -1.72
C LEU A 167 -20.67 -7.28 -1.76
N LYS A 168 -21.16 -7.64 -2.95
CA LYS A 168 -21.92 -8.88 -3.20
C LYS A 168 -20.96 -9.98 -3.63
N TYR A 169 -21.06 -11.14 -2.99
CA TYR A 169 -20.29 -12.30 -3.37
C TYR A 169 -20.83 -12.90 -4.67
N GLU A 170 -19.96 -13.09 -5.65
CA GLU A 170 -20.29 -13.73 -6.91
C GLU A 170 -19.87 -15.21 -6.95
N LYS A 171 -20.31 -15.95 -7.98
CA LYS A 171 -19.91 -17.34 -8.19
C LYS A 171 -18.38 -17.49 -8.33
N ARG A 172 -17.72 -16.48 -8.88
CA ARG A 172 -16.25 -16.40 -9.02
C ARG A 172 -15.56 -16.36 -7.65
N ASP A 173 -16.09 -15.63 -6.69
CA ASP A 173 -15.53 -15.56 -5.34
C ASP A 173 -15.60 -16.91 -4.64
N LYS A 174 -16.71 -17.65 -4.81
CA LYS A 174 -16.86 -19.01 -4.27
C LYS A 174 -15.82 -19.96 -4.84
N ILE A 175 -15.60 -19.91 -6.17
CA ILE A 175 -14.57 -20.72 -6.84
C ILE A 175 -13.18 -20.34 -6.31
N ALA A 176 -12.89 -19.04 -6.17
CA ALA A 176 -11.62 -18.57 -5.63
C ALA A 176 -11.38 -19.08 -4.20
N TYR A 177 -12.39 -19.06 -3.33
CA TYR A 177 -12.29 -19.63 -1.98
C TYR A 177 -12.01 -21.13 -2.00
N ILE A 178 -12.65 -21.89 -2.89
CA ILE A 178 -12.41 -23.33 -3.02
C ILE A 178 -10.97 -23.60 -3.46
N VAL A 179 -10.50 -22.90 -4.51
CA VAL A 179 -9.13 -23.03 -5.00
C VAL A 179 -8.12 -22.69 -3.90
N LEU A 180 -8.36 -21.62 -3.14
CA LEU A 180 -7.52 -21.21 -2.01
C LEU A 180 -7.50 -22.26 -0.89
N PHE A 181 -8.66 -22.83 -0.55
CA PHE A 181 -8.77 -23.87 0.48
C PHE A 181 -8.06 -25.16 0.07
N VAL A 182 -8.22 -25.58 -1.19
CA VAL A 182 -7.51 -26.75 -1.75
C VAL A 182 -6.00 -26.49 -1.77
N PHE A 183 -5.56 -25.31 -2.21
CA PHE A 183 -4.15 -24.94 -2.21
C PHE A 183 -3.55 -24.97 -0.79
N LEU A 184 -4.26 -24.43 0.20
CA LEU A 184 -3.85 -24.50 1.61
C LEU A 184 -3.78 -25.94 2.12
N ALA A 185 -4.78 -26.77 1.82
CA ALA A 185 -4.79 -28.17 2.25
C ALA A 185 -3.62 -28.96 1.66
N VAL A 186 -3.31 -28.75 0.37
CA VAL A 186 -2.14 -29.35 -0.29
C VAL A 186 -0.85 -28.87 0.36
N MET A 187 -0.71 -27.57 0.63
CA MET A 187 0.47 -27.02 1.29
C MET A 187 0.67 -27.57 2.70
N ILE A 188 -0.40 -27.70 3.49
CA ILE A 188 -0.35 -28.30 4.84
C ILE A 188 0.02 -29.78 4.75
N TYR A 189 -0.57 -30.52 3.81
CA TYR A 189 -0.26 -31.93 3.58
C TYR A 189 1.21 -32.13 3.19
N LEU A 190 1.73 -31.32 2.25
CA LEU A 190 3.13 -31.33 1.86
C LEU A 190 4.04 -30.91 3.02
N SER A 191 3.63 -29.95 3.85
CA SER A 191 4.38 -29.55 5.05
C SER A 191 4.40 -30.64 6.13
N PHE A 192 3.38 -31.48 6.22
CA PHE A 192 3.34 -32.59 7.16
C PHE A 192 4.14 -33.80 6.63
N PHE A 193 4.14 -34.03 5.33
CA PHE A 193 4.84 -35.15 4.70
C PHE A 193 6.32 -34.87 4.40
N SER A 194 6.73 -33.60 4.28
CA SER A 194 8.14 -33.21 4.08
C SER A 194 8.91 -33.33 5.41
N PRO A 195 9.73 -34.39 5.62
CA PRO A 195 10.36 -34.67 6.91
C PRO A 195 11.67 -33.88 7.13
N TRP A 196 12.02 -32.97 6.22
CA TRP A 196 13.29 -32.23 6.27
C TRP A 196 13.08 -30.81 6.79
N ARG A 197 13.03 -30.70 8.11
CA ARG A 197 13.28 -29.45 8.84
C ARG A 197 14.77 -29.30 9.11
#